data_AF-A0A8T0MQS0-F1
#
_entry.id   AF-A0A8T0MQS0-F1
#
_cell.length_a   1.000
_cell.length_b   1.000
_cell.length_c   1.000
_cell.angle_alpha   90.00
_cell.angle_beta   90.00
_cell.angle_gamma   90.00
#
_symmetry.space_group_name_H-M   'P 1'
#
loop_
_entity.id
_entity.type
_entity.pdbx_description
1 polymer ?
#
loop_
_entity_poly.entity_id
_entity_poly.type
_entity_poly.pdbx_seq_one_letter_code
_entity_poly.pdbx_strand_id
1 'polypeptide(L)'
;FGSLLKLKELEIRRDLCKDIADSFDIDTEEFIINGKRIKLSMKDVHHILGPPAQGDEIKEPPRKHVPGLFKKYTWKDESKISSNSLRDYFNSNNSHGDDFVRIFVLYTIGFYLCPTLQPYVNSDYLGLIENVKNIKNLNWTSLVFN
;
A
#
# COMPACT_ATOMS: atom_id res chain seq x y z
N PHE A 1 9.67 -3.54 4.09
CA PHE A 1 9.59 -2.09 3.81
C PHE A 1 10.93 -1.38 3.64
N GLY A 2 12.09 -1.93 4.06
CA GLY A 2 13.38 -1.26 3.84
C GLY A 2 13.76 -1.02 2.37
N SER A 3 13.15 -1.75 1.43
CA SER A 3 13.24 -1.51 -0.02
C SER A 3 12.72 -0.14 -0.43
N LEU A 4 11.71 0.40 0.25
CA LEU A 4 11.10 1.69 -0.09
C LEU A 4 12.09 2.85 0.04
N LEU A 5 13.07 2.73 0.94
CA LEU A 5 14.15 3.71 1.11
C LEU A 5 15.12 3.73 -0.09
N LYS A 6 15.06 2.72 -0.96
CA LYS A 6 15.90 2.62 -2.16
C LYS A 6 15.13 3.02 -3.43
N LEU A 7 13.88 3.44 -3.31
CA LEU A 7 13.11 3.95 -4.45
C LEU A 7 13.79 5.19 -4.99
N LYS A 8 14.14 5.14 -6.27
CA LYS A 8 14.67 6.29 -7.00
C LYS A 8 13.50 7.07 -7.59
N GLU A 9 13.68 8.38 -7.69
CA GLU A 9 12.81 9.18 -8.53
C GLU A 9 12.89 8.66 -9.97
N LEU A 10 11.73 8.38 -10.56
CA LEU A 10 11.60 7.83 -11.90
C LEU A 10 10.68 8.75 -12.69
N GLU A 11 11.22 9.33 -13.76
CA GLU A 11 10.42 10.00 -14.77
C GLU A 11 10.06 8.97 -15.85
N ILE A 12 8.77 8.64 -15.93
CA ILE A 12 8.25 7.73 -16.95
C ILE A 12 7.41 8.55 -17.92
N ARG A 13 7.67 8.39 -19.22
CA ARG A 13 6.87 9.03 -20.27
C ARG A 13 5.42 8.55 -20.14
N ARG A 14 4.49 9.50 -20.10
CA ARG A 14 3.06 9.22 -20.01
C ARG A 14 2.57 8.28 -21.12
N ASP A 15 3.07 8.47 -22.33
CA ASP A 15 2.74 7.61 -23.48
C ASP A 15 3.18 6.17 -23.23
N LEU A 16 4.37 5.95 -22.64
CA LEU A 16 4.84 4.61 -22.30
C LEU A 16 3.95 3.95 -21.23
N CYS A 17 3.52 4.70 -20.20
CA CYS A 17 2.57 4.17 -19.22
C CYS A 17 1.25 3.75 -19.89
N LYS A 18 0.78 4.56 -20.85
CA LYS A 18 -0.42 4.26 -21.61
C LYS A 18 -0.25 3.02 -22.48
N ASP A 19 0.85 2.91 -23.22
CA ASP A 19 1.16 1.75 -24.07
C ASP A 19 1.24 0.45 -23.25
N ILE A 20 1.83 0.51 -22.04
CA ILE A 20 1.86 -0.63 -21.13
C ILE A 20 0.45 -1.00 -20.66
N ALA A 21 -0.36 -0.01 -20.24
CA ALA A 21 -1.73 -0.26 -19.80
C ALA A 21 -2.62 -0.83 -20.92
N ASP A 22 -2.50 -0.29 -22.13
CA ASP A 22 -3.23 -0.73 -23.33
C ASP A 22 -2.79 -2.13 -23.79
N SER A 23 -1.62 -2.61 -23.35
CA SER A 23 -1.14 -3.97 -23.65
C SER A 23 -1.73 -5.07 -22.76
N PHE A 24 -2.50 -4.72 -21.73
CA PHE A 24 -3.07 -5.68 -20.80
C PHE A 24 -4.32 -6.36 -21.38
N ASP A 25 -4.27 -7.67 -21.48
CA ASP A 25 -5.39 -8.53 -21.87
C ASP A 25 -6.18 -8.95 -20.62
N ILE A 26 -7.42 -8.47 -20.52
CA ILE A 26 -8.31 -8.70 -19.37
C ILE A 26 -8.72 -10.17 -19.26
N ASP A 27 -8.88 -10.88 -20.39
CA ASP A 27 -9.37 -12.26 -20.37
C ASP A 27 -8.31 -13.23 -19.85
N THR A 28 -7.03 -12.92 -20.10
CA THR A 28 -5.89 -13.77 -19.68
C THR A 28 -5.15 -13.23 -18.46
N GLU A 29 -5.39 -11.97 -18.10
CA GLU A 29 -4.68 -11.20 -17.07
C GLU A 29 -3.16 -11.12 -17.36
N GLU A 30 -2.81 -10.89 -18.62
CA GLU A 30 -1.42 -10.86 -19.10
C GLU A 30 -1.13 -9.55 -19.85
N PHE A 31 0.10 -9.05 -19.74
CA PHE A 31 0.59 -7.99 -20.62
C PHE A 31 1.15 -8.58 -21.92
N ILE A 32 0.80 -7.99 -23.07
CA ILE A 32 1.28 -8.37 -24.39
C ILE A 32 2.30 -7.33 -24.88
N ILE A 33 3.57 -7.50 -24.51
CA ILE A 33 4.64 -6.56 -24.86
C ILE A 33 5.50 -7.17 -25.97
N ASN A 34 5.55 -6.52 -27.14
CA ASN A 34 6.27 -7.01 -28.32
C ASN A 34 5.96 -8.46 -28.68
N GLY A 35 4.67 -8.85 -28.58
CA GLY A 35 4.19 -10.20 -28.87
C GLY A 35 4.48 -11.25 -27.78
N LYS A 36 5.10 -10.87 -26.67
CA LYS A 36 5.32 -11.76 -25.51
C LYS A 36 4.25 -11.54 -24.46
N ARG A 37 3.70 -12.64 -23.96
CA ARG A 37 2.75 -12.68 -22.84
C ARG A 37 3.52 -12.68 -21.52
N ILE A 38 3.17 -11.76 -20.63
CA ILE A 38 3.78 -11.61 -19.31
C ILE A 38 2.65 -11.63 -18.27
N LYS A 39 2.55 -12.74 -17.53
CA LYS A 39 1.64 -12.86 -16.39
C LYS A 39 2.38 -12.44 -15.12
N LEU A 40 1.82 -11.47 -14.39
CA LEU A 40 2.36 -11.07 -13.10
C LEU A 40 2.03 -12.12 -12.04
N SER A 41 2.93 -12.26 -11.08
CA SER A 41 2.78 -13.12 -9.90
C SER A 41 3.11 -12.34 -8.62
N MET A 42 2.74 -12.90 -7.47
CA MET A 42 3.18 -12.34 -6.17
C MET A 42 4.70 -12.17 -6.07
N LYS A 43 5.49 -13.04 -6.73
CA LYS A 43 6.95 -12.92 -6.74
C LYS A 43 7.40 -11.63 -7.43
N ASP A 44 6.70 -11.20 -8.47
CA ASP A 44 7.00 -9.96 -9.18
C ASP A 44 6.69 -8.74 -8.31
N VAL A 45 5.54 -8.74 -7.62
CA VAL A 45 5.20 -7.69 -6.64
C VAL A 45 6.26 -7.57 -5.55
N HIS A 46 6.72 -8.71 -4.99
CA HIS A 46 7.79 -8.72 -4.01
C HIS A 46 9.09 -8.15 -4.57
N HIS A 47 9.50 -8.55 -5.77
CA HIS A 47 10.75 -8.07 -6.35
C HIS A 47 10.70 -6.59 -6.76
N ILE A 48 9.54 -6.09 -7.19
CA ILE A 48 9.38 -4.71 -7.66
C ILE A 48 9.19 -3.75 -6.48
N LEU A 49 8.31 -4.06 -5.53
CA LEU A 49 7.94 -3.16 -4.44
C LEU A 49 8.74 -3.46 -3.14
N GLY A 50 9.25 -4.68 -2.98
CA GLY A 50 9.94 -5.15 -1.77
C GLY A 50 9.14 -5.27 -0.45
N PRO A 51 7.79 -5.32 -0.41
CA PRO A 51 7.08 -5.67 0.81
C PRO A 51 7.27 -7.17 1.14
N PRO A 52 7.07 -7.59 2.40
CA PRO A 52 7.10 -9.01 2.76
C PRO A 52 6.12 -9.87 1.93
N ALA A 53 6.56 -11.04 1.50
CA ALA A 53 5.80 -12.00 0.68
C ALA A 53 5.44 -13.30 1.42
N GLN A 54 5.72 -13.35 2.71
CA GLN A 54 5.51 -14.51 3.59
C GLN A 54 4.64 -14.10 4.77
N GLY A 55 4.05 -15.09 5.44
CA GLY A 55 3.21 -14.90 6.62
C GLY A 55 1.71 -14.91 6.30
N ASP A 56 0.91 -14.29 7.16
CA ASP A 56 -0.54 -14.35 7.09
C ASP A 56 -1.06 -13.58 5.87
N GLU A 57 -1.89 -14.24 5.05
CA GLU A 57 -2.46 -13.66 3.85
C GLU A 57 -3.48 -12.56 4.17
N ILE A 58 -3.33 -11.42 3.51
CA ILE A 58 -4.32 -10.34 3.51
C ILE A 58 -5.15 -10.45 2.23
N LYS A 59 -6.38 -10.96 2.35
CA LYS A 59 -7.33 -11.07 1.22
C LYS A 59 -8.04 -9.76 0.92
N GLU A 60 -8.43 -9.07 1.98
CA GLU A 60 -9.06 -7.77 1.93
C GLU A 60 -8.68 -6.99 3.21
N PRO A 61 -8.85 -5.66 3.23
CA PRO A 61 -8.75 -4.90 4.46
C PRO A 61 -9.67 -5.54 5.51
N PRO A 62 -9.21 -5.81 6.74
CA PRO A 62 -9.91 -6.65 7.71
C PRO A 62 -11.26 -6.09 8.19
N ARG A 63 -11.60 -4.84 7.83
CA ARG A 63 -12.80 -4.09 8.27
C ARG A 63 -13.04 -4.17 9.77
N LYS A 64 -11.97 -4.44 10.54
CA LYS A 64 -12.02 -4.63 11.98
C LYS A 64 -12.21 -3.27 12.61
N HIS A 65 -13.25 -3.12 13.41
CA HIS A 65 -13.45 -1.92 14.19
C HIS A 65 -12.42 -1.83 15.32
N VAL A 66 -11.47 -0.90 15.21
CA VAL A 66 -10.43 -0.64 16.23
C VAL A 66 -10.65 0.76 16.81
N PRO A 67 -11.63 0.96 17.72
CA PRO A 67 -12.13 2.29 18.09
C PRO A 67 -11.04 3.23 18.66
N GLY A 68 -10.06 2.68 19.38
CA GLY A 68 -8.92 3.45 19.88
C GLY A 68 -8.04 4.03 18.76
N LEU A 69 -7.79 3.26 17.70
CA LEU A 69 -7.03 3.75 16.54
C LEU A 69 -7.89 4.60 15.61
N PHE A 70 -9.17 4.28 15.50
CA PHE A 70 -10.14 5.07 14.75
C PHE A 70 -10.16 6.49 15.30
N LYS A 71 -10.51 6.68 16.58
CA LYS A 71 -10.53 8.00 17.23
C LYS A 71 -9.21 8.76 17.11
N LYS A 72 -8.08 8.06 17.04
CA LYS A 72 -6.75 8.65 16.98
C LYS A 72 -6.34 9.11 15.57
N TYR A 73 -6.74 8.37 14.53
CA TYR A 73 -6.26 8.57 13.16
C TYR A 73 -7.34 8.99 12.16
N THR A 74 -8.63 8.87 12.51
CA THR A 74 -9.70 9.46 11.73
C THR A 74 -9.96 10.87 12.23
N TRP A 75 -9.12 11.79 11.76
CA TRP A 75 -9.25 13.20 12.07
C TRP A 75 -10.57 13.73 11.50
N LYS A 76 -11.58 13.91 12.38
CA LYS A 76 -12.93 14.47 12.12
C LYS A 76 -14.07 13.47 11.82
N ASP A 77 -14.10 12.30 12.46
CA ASP A 77 -15.27 11.38 12.51
C ASP A 77 -15.75 10.84 11.15
N GLU A 78 -14.82 10.54 10.25
CA GLU A 78 -15.09 9.82 9.01
C GLU A 78 -14.34 8.48 8.98
N SER A 79 -14.83 7.50 8.22
CA SER A 79 -14.14 6.22 7.93
C SER A 79 -12.88 6.39 7.05
N LYS A 80 -12.29 7.58 7.06
CA LYS A 80 -11.26 8.05 6.14
C LYS A 80 -10.11 8.67 6.91
N ILE A 81 -8.90 8.27 6.53
CA ILE A 81 -7.65 8.78 7.08
C ILE A 81 -7.07 9.73 6.05
N SER A 82 -7.09 11.03 6.34
CA SER A 82 -6.65 12.09 5.41
C SER A 82 -5.20 11.89 4.96
N SER A 83 -4.99 11.86 3.65
CA SER A 83 -3.66 11.76 3.03
C SER A 83 -2.76 12.95 3.41
N ASN A 84 -3.32 14.14 3.54
CA ASN A 84 -2.58 15.32 4.01
C ASN A 84 -2.19 15.17 5.47
N SER A 85 -3.07 14.66 6.33
CA SER A 85 -2.76 14.46 7.75
C SER A 85 -1.67 13.41 7.96
N LEU A 86 -1.62 12.37 7.13
CA LEU A 86 -0.51 11.41 7.12
C LEU A 86 0.82 12.08 6.75
N ARG A 87 0.83 13.00 5.78
CA ARG A 87 2.04 13.77 5.40
C ARG A 87 2.45 14.76 6.49
N ASP A 88 1.49 15.51 7.03
CA ASP A 88 1.72 16.51 8.06
C ASP A 88 2.29 15.89 9.34
N TYR A 89 1.91 14.65 9.65
CA TYR A 89 2.49 13.89 10.76
C TYR A 89 4.01 13.77 10.63
N PHE A 90 4.54 13.46 9.44
CA PHE A 90 6.00 13.34 9.24
C PHE A 90 6.72 14.68 9.29
N ASN A 91 6.04 15.77 8.93
CA ASN A 91 6.61 17.12 8.99
C ASN A 91 6.61 17.71 10.41
N SER A 92 5.63 17.32 11.23
CA SER A 92 5.35 17.97 12.53
C SER A 92 5.77 17.14 13.73
N ASN A 93 5.96 15.83 13.57
CA ASN A 93 6.23 14.92 14.67
C ASN A 93 7.61 14.25 14.53
N ASN A 94 8.43 14.42 15.56
CA ASN A 94 9.74 13.77 15.69
C ASN A 94 9.69 12.53 16.60
N SER A 95 8.50 12.03 16.95
CA SER A 95 8.39 10.87 17.83
C SER A 95 8.73 9.57 17.11
N HIS A 96 9.43 8.70 17.83
CA HIS A 96 9.70 7.32 17.42
C HIS A 96 8.82 6.38 18.24
N GLY A 97 8.38 5.27 17.64
CA GLY A 97 7.60 4.24 18.34
C GLY A 97 6.44 3.71 17.51
N ASP A 98 5.50 3.06 18.17
CA ASP A 98 4.41 2.34 17.52
C ASP A 98 3.54 3.23 16.62
N ASP A 99 3.28 4.48 17.02
CA ASP A 99 2.48 5.40 16.20
C ASP A 99 3.17 5.77 14.90
N PHE A 100 4.48 6.00 14.95
CA PHE A 100 5.29 6.21 13.75
C PHE A 100 5.17 5.01 12.82
N VAL A 101 5.29 3.79 13.34
CA VAL A 101 5.15 2.56 12.53
C VAL A 101 3.75 2.46 11.91
N ARG A 102 2.70 2.71 12.68
CA ARG A 102 1.31 2.68 12.20
C ARG A 102 1.06 3.68 11.07
N ILE A 103 1.49 4.92 11.25
CA ILE A 103 1.30 5.99 10.27
C ILE A 103 2.18 5.75 9.03
N PHE A 104 3.41 5.29 9.21
CA PHE A 104 4.28 4.85 8.12
C PHE A 104 3.64 3.75 7.28
N VAL A 105 3.03 2.74 7.90
CA VAL A 105 2.35 1.66 7.18
C VAL A 105 1.10 2.17 6.47
N LEU A 106 0.27 3.00 7.11
CA LEU A 106 -0.90 3.62 6.46
C LEU A 106 -0.52 4.48 5.25
N TYR A 107 0.54 5.28 5.40
CA TYR A 107 1.11 6.07 4.30
C TYR A 107 1.60 5.15 3.17
N THR A 108 2.31 4.08 3.52
CA THR A 108 2.80 3.08 2.56
C THR A 108 1.65 2.42 1.79
N ILE A 109 0.56 2.06 2.47
CA ILE A 109 -0.66 1.53 1.84
C ILE A 109 -1.25 2.55 0.86
N GLY A 110 -1.49 3.78 1.33
CA GLY A 110 -2.20 4.81 0.56
C GLY A 110 -1.45 5.39 -0.62
N PHE A 111 -0.10 5.35 -0.60
CA PHE A 111 0.72 6.00 -1.62
C PHE A 111 1.55 5.04 -2.47
N TYR A 112 1.82 3.82 -2.00
CA TYR A 112 2.72 2.89 -2.70
C TYR A 112 2.11 1.51 -2.98
N LEU A 113 1.39 0.92 -2.02
CA LEU A 113 0.89 -0.46 -2.18
C LEU A 113 -0.47 -0.49 -2.88
N CYS A 114 -1.40 0.33 -2.42
CA CYS A 114 -2.78 0.39 -2.93
C CYS A 114 -3.15 1.86 -3.22
N PRO A 115 -2.40 2.56 -4.08
CA PRO A 115 -2.64 3.97 -4.35
C PRO A 115 -4.03 4.15 -4.96
N THR A 116 -4.74 5.19 -4.51
CA THR A 116 -6.05 5.55 -5.03
C THR A 116 -6.06 7.00 -5.51
N LEU A 117 -7.04 7.35 -6.35
CA LEU A 117 -7.30 8.75 -6.72
C LEU A 117 -7.92 9.55 -5.56
N GLN A 118 -8.30 8.90 -4.47
CA GLN A 118 -8.96 9.54 -3.35
C GLN A 118 -7.92 10.25 -2.45
N PRO A 119 -8.28 11.40 -1.86
CA PRO A 119 -7.38 12.14 -0.97
C PRO A 119 -7.30 11.52 0.45
N TYR A 120 -7.54 10.22 0.59
CA TYR A 120 -7.57 9.52 1.87
C TYR A 120 -7.23 8.03 1.74
N VAL A 121 -6.86 7.43 2.88
CA VAL A 121 -6.73 5.99 3.08
C VAL A 121 -7.97 5.48 3.82
N ASN A 122 -8.56 4.37 3.39
CA ASN A 122 -9.73 3.79 4.06
C ASN A 122 -9.37 3.31 5.48
N SER A 123 -10.20 3.62 6.48
CA SER A 123 -10.04 3.16 7.85
C SER A 123 -10.12 1.63 8.03
N ASP A 124 -10.62 0.88 7.05
CA ASP A 124 -10.64 -0.59 7.09
C ASP A 124 -9.25 -1.22 7.25
N TYR A 125 -8.20 -0.49 6.87
CA TYR A 125 -6.80 -0.89 7.06
C TYR A 125 -6.32 -0.81 8.52
N LEU A 126 -7.06 -0.16 9.43
CA LEU A 126 -6.66 0.01 10.83
C LEU A 126 -6.49 -1.33 11.56
N GLY A 127 -7.25 -2.36 11.16
CA GLY A 127 -7.10 -3.70 11.72
C GLY A 127 -5.73 -4.33 11.45
N LEU A 128 -5.08 -3.97 10.34
CA LEU A 128 -3.75 -4.51 9.99
C LEU A 128 -2.63 -3.94 10.88
N ILE A 129 -2.85 -2.77 11.46
CA ILE A 129 -1.82 -2.01 12.20
C ILE A 129 -2.10 -1.94 13.71
N GLU A 130 -3.16 -2.59 14.18
CA GLU A 130 -3.52 -2.64 15.60
C GLU A 130 -2.35 -3.20 16.43
N ASN A 131 -1.88 -4.39 16.08
CA ASN A 131 -0.72 -5.02 16.68
C ASN A 131 0.54 -4.77 15.85
N VAL A 132 1.33 -3.77 16.25
CA VAL A 132 2.59 -3.39 15.56
C VAL A 132 3.57 -4.54 15.48
N LYS A 133 3.62 -5.43 16.48
CA LYS A 133 4.51 -6.60 16.45
C LYS A 133 4.13 -7.60 15.36
N ASN A 134 2.85 -7.64 14.96
CA ASN A 134 2.35 -8.55 13.93
C ASN A 134 2.51 -8.03 12.50
N ILE A 135 2.71 -6.71 12.31
CA ILE A 135 2.84 -6.08 10.98
C ILE A 135 3.89 -6.81 10.11
N LYS A 136 5.02 -7.22 10.69
CA LYS A 136 6.09 -7.92 9.96
C LYS A 136 5.75 -9.35 9.51
N ASN A 137 4.72 -9.95 10.13
CA ASN A 137 4.29 -11.33 9.86
C ASN A 137 3.14 -11.36 8.84
N LEU A 138 2.70 -10.22 8.34
CA LEU A 138 1.66 -10.16 7.31
C LEU A 138 2.29 -10.26 5.92
N ASN A 139 1.63 -11.00 5.04
CA ASN A 139 1.97 -11.06 3.63
C ASN A 139 1.43 -9.81 2.91
N TRP A 140 2.18 -8.72 3.00
CA TRP A 140 1.85 -7.45 2.34
C TRP A 140 1.81 -7.55 0.81
N THR A 141 2.48 -8.56 0.23
CA THR A 141 2.45 -8.82 -1.20
C THR A 141 1.06 -9.31 -1.64
N SER A 142 0.36 -10.11 -0.81
CA SER A 142 -1.00 -10.55 -1.14
C SER A 142 -1.98 -9.38 -1.16
N LEU A 143 -1.80 -8.37 -0.29
CA LEU A 143 -2.67 -7.19 -0.28
C LEU A 143 -2.62 -6.40 -1.61
N VAL A 144 -1.46 -6.38 -2.27
CA VAL A 144 -1.28 -5.63 -3.53
C VAL A 144 -1.72 -6.44 -4.75
N PHE A 145 -1.50 -7.76 -4.70
CA PHE A 145 -1.77 -8.63 -5.84
C PHE A 145 -3.25 -9.03 -5.95
N ASN A 146 -3.99 -9.02 -4.83
CA ASN A 146 -5.41 -9.38 -4.75
C ASN A 146 -6.35 -8.33 -5.35
#